data_AF-A0A537C7V8-F1
#
_entry.id   AF-A0A537C7V8-F1
#
_cell.length_a   1.000
_cell.length_b   1.000
_cell.length_c   1.000
_cell.angle_alpha   90.00
_cell.angle_beta   90.00
_cell.angle_gamma   90.00
#
_symmetry.space_group_name_H-M   'P 1'
#
loop_
_entity.id
_entity.type
_entity.pdbx_description
1 polymer ?
#
loop_
_entity_poly.entity_id
_entity_poly.type
_entity_poly.pdbx_seq_one_letter_code
_entity_poly.pdbx_strand_id
1 'polypeptide(L)'
;MIELIRGNPRYRRYLSAELRTSLWNLVELYLAMLRDRGEEEARRQFARFRGIAVDPEDEWLFEAMALKMRRPKLSYADAVGYTAARRLGARFLTGDEAFRRLPDVEFCR
;
A
#
# COMPACT_ATOMS: atom_id res chain seq x y z
N MET A 1 3.08 -0.67 -4.26
CA MET A 1 4.22 0.25 -4.07
C MET A 1 5.51 -0.28 -4.68
N ILE A 2 5.92 -1.52 -4.41
CA ILE A 2 7.17 -2.11 -4.94
C ILE A 2 7.23 -2.05 -6.47
N GLU A 3 6.14 -2.41 -7.16
CA GLU A 3 6.05 -2.33 -8.64
C GLU A 3 6.32 -0.93 -9.20
N LEU A 4 5.84 0.11 -8.51
CA LEU A 4 6.04 1.51 -8.89
C LEU A 4 7.52 1.88 -8.75
N ILE A 5 8.18 1.45 -7.67
CA ILE A 5 9.60 1.71 -7.41
C ILE A 5 10.50 0.94 -8.38
N ARG A 6 10.11 -0.30 -8.74
CA ARG A 6 10.78 -1.10 -9.77
C ARG A 6 10.57 -0.53 -11.19
N GLY A 7 9.79 0.54 -11.34
CA GLY A 7 9.61 1.23 -12.61
C GLY A 7 8.71 0.49 -13.60
N ASN A 8 7.78 -0.34 -13.11
CA ASN A 8 6.83 -1.06 -13.96
C ASN A 8 6.06 -0.06 -14.86
N PRO A 9 6.19 -0.12 -16.20
CA PRO A 9 5.63 0.88 -17.10
C PRO A 9 4.12 1.08 -16.98
N ARG A 10 3.40 0.04 -16.56
CA ARG A 10 1.95 0.10 -16.38
C ARG A 10 1.51 1.02 -15.26
N TYR A 11 2.39 1.23 -14.27
CA TYR A 11 2.14 2.12 -13.15
C TYR A 11 2.44 3.59 -13.46
N ARG A 12 3.06 3.91 -14.61
CA ARG A 12 3.45 5.29 -14.99
C ARG A 12 2.27 6.26 -15.00
N ARG A 13 1.08 5.79 -15.43
CA ARG A 13 -0.14 6.60 -15.49
C ARG A 13 -0.63 7.12 -14.13
N TYR A 14 -0.15 6.52 -13.03
CA TYR A 14 -0.51 6.95 -11.68
C TYR A 14 0.50 7.92 -11.07
N LEU A 15 1.65 8.17 -11.71
CA LEU A 15 2.67 9.09 -11.20
C LEU A 15 2.19 10.55 -11.19
N SER A 16 1.19 10.89 -12.01
CA SER A 16 0.55 12.20 -12.04
C SER A 16 -0.67 12.31 -11.11
N ALA A 17 -1.07 11.23 -10.44
CA ALA A 17 -2.18 11.24 -9.49
C ALA A 17 -1.71 11.67 -8.10
N GLU A 18 -2.64 12.16 -7.27
CA GLU A 18 -2.36 12.30 -5.84
C GLU A 18 -2.25 10.89 -5.22
N LEU A 19 -1.05 10.53 -4.79
CA LEU A 19 -0.78 9.24 -4.18
C LEU A 19 -0.77 9.36 -2.66
N ARG A 20 -1.43 8.42 -2.00
CA ARG A 20 -1.37 8.20 -0.55
C ARG A 20 -0.94 6.77 -0.28
N THR A 21 -0.35 6.53 0.87
CA THR A 21 0.05 5.21 1.34
C THR A 21 -0.21 5.07 2.83
N SER A 22 -0.15 3.85 3.40
CA SER A 22 -0.13 3.66 4.85
C SER A 22 1.30 3.50 5.38
N LEU A 23 1.48 3.72 6.69
CA LEU A 23 2.73 3.37 7.39
C LEU A 23 3.09 1.88 7.24
N TRP A 24 2.11 0.99 7.22
CA TRP A 24 2.34 -0.46 7.04
C TRP A 24 2.91 -0.77 5.65
N ASN A 25 2.45 -0.09 4.60
CA ASN A 25 3.06 -0.25 3.28
C ASN A 25 4.51 0.25 3.26
N LEU A 26 4.83 1.30 4.03
CA LEU A 26 6.23 1.74 4.16
C LEU A 26 7.10 0.74 4.91
N VAL A 27 6.55 0.08 5.93
CA VAL A 27 7.25 -0.99 6.65
C VAL A 27 7.54 -2.17 5.72
N GLU A 28 6.57 -2.60 4.91
CA GLU A 28 6.78 -3.63 3.89
C GLU A 28 7.79 -3.19 2.82
N LEU A 29 7.72 -1.94 2.37
CA LEU A 29 8.70 -1.37 1.45
C LEU A 29 10.11 -1.42 2.04
N TYR A 30 10.27 -0.96 3.28
CA TYR A 30 11.55 -0.96 3.97
C TYR A 30 12.11 -2.37 4.05
N LEU A 31 11.30 -3.35 4.46
CA LEU A 31 11.72 -4.74 4.55
C LEU A 31 12.12 -5.33 3.20
N ALA A 32 11.38 -5.01 2.14
CA ALA A 32 11.72 -5.45 0.78
C ALA A 32 13.04 -4.84 0.31
N MET A 33 13.23 -3.53 0.48
CA MET A 33 14.47 -2.85 0.08
C MET A 33 15.66 -3.26 0.94
N LEU A 34 15.45 -3.52 2.24
CA LEU A 34 16.50 -3.98 3.14
C LEU A 34 17.07 -5.32 2.66
N ARG A 35 16.19 -6.24 2.22
CA ARG A 35 16.59 -7.54 1.66
C ARG A 35 17.27 -7.41 0.30
N ASP A 36 16.72 -6.56 -0.59
CA ASP A 36 17.15 -6.49 -1.99
C ASP A 36 18.37 -5.57 -2.21
N ARG A 37 18.53 -4.52 -1.40
CA ARG A 37 19.42 -3.37 -1.66
C ARG A 37 20.20 -2.87 -0.44
N GLY A 38 19.94 -3.41 0.76
CA GLY A 38 20.60 -2.99 1.99
C GLY A 38 19.95 -1.79 2.69
N GLU A 39 20.45 -1.47 3.88
CA GLU A 39 19.81 -0.54 4.82
C GLU A 39 19.74 0.91 4.30
N GLU A 40 20.79 1.39 3.64
CA GLU A 40 20.87 2.78 3.18
C GLU A 40 19.79 3.09 2.13
N GLU A 41 19.62 2.20 1.14
CA GLU A 41 18.56 2.32 0.14
C GLU A 41 17.17 2.15 0.77
N ALA A 42 17.02 1.23 1.72
CA ALA A 42 15.76 1.04 2.43
C ALA A 42 15.31 2.30 3.18
N ARG A 43 16.22 2.94 3.92
CA ARG A 43 15.97 4.20 4.64
C ARG A 43 15.63 5.33 3.66
N ARG A 44 16.36 5.44 2.56
CA ARG A 44 16.12 6.45 1.50
C ARG A 44 14.73 6.31 0.89
N GLN A 45 14.31 5.10 0.51
CA GLN A 45 12.97 4.90 -0.05
C GLN A 45 11.87 5.11 0.99
N PHE A 46 12.07 4.65 2.23
CA PHE A 46 11.11 4.92 3.32
C PHE A 46 10.90 6.43 3.52
N ALA A 47 11.99 7.20 3.64
CA ALA A 47 11.93 8.65 3.82
C ALA A 47 11.24 9.35 2.64
N ARG A 48 11.50 8.91 1.40
CA ARG A 48 10.87 9.44 0.19
C ARG A 48 9.35 9.38 0.22
N PHE A 49 8.77 8.29 0.73
CA PHE A 49 7.32 8.09 0.75
C PHE A 49 6.66 8.45 2.09
N ARG A 50 7.44 8.79 3.13
CA ARG A 50 6.90 9.13 4.46
C ARG A 50 5.96 10.33 4.45
N GLY A 51 6.22 11.32 3.59
CA GLY A 51 5.40 12.53 3.49
C GLY A 51 3.99 12.31 2.91
N ILE A 52 3.76 11.19 2.23
CA ILE A 52 2.45 10.83 1.68
C ILE A 52 1.78 9.67 2.45
N ALA A 53 2.39 9.22 3.54
CA ALA A 53 1.82 8.20 4.40
C ALA A 53 0.75 8.80 5.31
N VAL A 54 -0.39 8.14 5.36
CA VAL A 54 -1.50 8.47 6.25
C VAL A 54 -1.36 7.68 7.54
N ASP A 55 -1.71 8.34 8.65
CA ASP A 55 -1.80 7.72 9.96
C ASP A 55 -3.28 7.37 10.19
N PRO A 56 -3.64 6.07 10.19
CA PRO A 56 -5.04 5.64 10.33
C PRO A 56 -5.53 5.83 11.77
N GLU A 57 -6.79 6.25 11.91
CA GLU A 57 -7.50 6.27 13.19
C GLU A 57 -7.77 4.85 13.70
N ASP A 58 -8.01 4.71 15.00
CA ASP A 58 -8.25 3.41 15.65
C ASP A 58 -9.44 2.67 15.02
N GLU A 59 -10.53 3.37 14.68
CA GLU A 59 -11.70 2.79 14.02
C GLU A 59 -11.34 2.15 12.67
N TRP A 60 -10.38 2.73 11.94
CA TRP A 60 -9.95 2.20 10.64
C TRP A 60 -9.11 0.94 10.86
N LEU A 61 -8.30 0.91 11.92
CA LEU A 61 -7.53 -0.27 12.30
C LEU A 61 -8.44 -1.42 12.73
N PHE A 62 -9.49 -1.16 13.51
CA PHE A 62 -10.46 -2.18 13.89
C PHE A 62 -11.19 -2.76 12.67
N GLU A 63 -11.61 -1.91 11.74
CA GLU A 63 -12.22 -2.36 10.48
C GLU A 63 -11.24 -3.19 9.63
N ALA A 64 -9.98 -2.75 9.53
CA ALA A 64 -8.93 -3.48 8.82
C ALA A 64 -8.69 -4.86 9.43
N MET A 65 -8.68 -4.99 10.77
CA MET A 65 -8.50 -6.28 11.43
C MET A 65 -9.70 -7.20 11.23
N ALA A 66 -10.93 -6.66 11.26
CA ALA A 66 -12.13 -7.41 10.92
C ALA A 66 -12.12 -7.88 9.45
N LEU A 67 -11.58 -7.08 8.53
CA LEU A 67 -11.35 -7.47 7.13
C LEU A 67 -10.31 -8.58 7.01
N LYS A 68 -9.16 -8.44 7.67
CA LYS A 68 -8.09 -9.46 7.71
C LYS A 68 -8.58 -10.79 8.27
N MET A 69 -9.41 -10.78 9.32
CA MET A 69 -10.01 -12.01 9.86
C MET A 69 -10.92 -12.72 8.83
N ARG A 70 -11.71 -11.96 8.07
CA ARG A 70 -12.54 -12.49 6.96
C ARG A 70 -11.73 -12.91 5.74
N ARG A 71 -10.55 -12.32 5.54
CA ARG A 71 -9.63 -12.57 4.41
C ARG A 71 -8.22 -12.87 4.93
N PRO A 72 -7.98 -14.05 5.52
CA PRO A 72 -6.75 -14.36 6.25
C PRO A 72 -5.49 -14.38 5.38
N LYS A 73 -5.61 -14.38 4.05
CA LYS A 73 -4.49 -14.30 3.12
C LYS A 73 -3.92 -12.89 2.92
N LEU A 74 -4.70 -11.84 3.22
CA LEU A 74 -4.21 -10.46 3.07
C LEU A 74 -3.08 -10.19 4.05
N SER A 75 -2.06 -9.41 3.66
CA SER A 75 -1.11 -8.92 4.65
C SER A 75 -1.79 -7.91 5.60
N TYR A 76 -1.14 -7.57 6.71
CA TYR A 76 -1.61 -6.45 7.54
C TYR A 76 -1.60 -5.13 6.78
N ALA A 77 -0.58 -4.91 5.93
CA ALA A 77 -0.49 -3.70 5.12
C ALA A 77 -1.57 -3.65 4.04
N ASP A 78 -1.92 -4.79 3.45
CA ASP A 78 -3.00 -4.89 2.49
C ASP A 78 -4.36 -4.58 3.14
N ALA A 79 -4.62 -5.15 4.32
CA ALA A 79 -5.86 -4.89 5.04
C ALA A 79 -5.97 -3.42 5.48
N VAL A 80 -4.91 -2.86 6.06
CA VAL A 80 -4.88 -1.45 6.49
C VAL A 80 -4.94 -0.50 5.29
N GLY A 81 -4.14 -0.76 4.25
CA GLY A 81 -4.07 0.08 3.05
C GLY A 81 -5.39 0.14 2.29
N TYR A 82 -6.08 -1.00 2.13
CA TYR A 82 -7.39 -1.04 1.50
C TYR A 82 -8.45 -0.32 2.33
N THR A 83 -8.49 -0.53 3.65
CA THR A 83 -9.43 0.17 4.52
C THR A 83 -9.18 1.68 4.51
N ALA A 84 -7.92 2.11 4.62
CA ALA A 84 -7.55 3.52 4.56
C ALA A 84 -7.96 4.17 3.22
N ALA A 85 -7.73 3.49 2.09
CA ALA A 85 -8.16 3.99 0.79
C ALA A 85 -9.67 4.26 0.75
N ARG A 86 -10.48 3.31 1.22
CA ARG A 86 -11.95 3.47 1.29
C ARG A 86 -12.38 4.61 2.21
N ARG A 87 -11.74 4.74 3.37
CA ARG A 87 -12.05 5.81 4.35
C ARG A 87 -11.69 7.20 3.83
N LEU A 88 -10.66 7.29 2.99
CA LEU A 88 -10.25 8.52 2.32
C LEU A 88 -11.03 8.82 1.03
N GLY A 89 -11.98 7.96 0.63
CA GLY A 89 -12.67 8.09 -0.66
C GLY A 89 -11.74 7.92 -1.87
N ALA A 90 -10.59 7.26 -1.68
CA ALA A 90 -9.60 6.99 -2.71
C ALA A 90 -9.77 5.58 -3.30
N ARG A 91 -9.22 5.37 -4.50
CA ARG A 91 -9.11 4.03 -5.09
C ARG A 91 -7.86 3.30 -4.57
N PHE A 92 -8.01 2.04 -4.19
CA PHE A 92 -6.89 1.19 -3.78
C PHE A 92 -6.17 0.61 -5.00
N LEU A 93 -4.97 1.12 -5.29
CA LEU A 93 -4.15 0.69 -6.42
C LEU A 93 -3.34 -0.56 -6.09
N THR A 94 -3.59 -1.68 -6.77
CA THR A 94 -2.87 -2.94 -6.55
C THR A 94 -2.82 -3.83 -7.79
N GLY A 95 -1.82 -4.71 -7.86
CA GLY A 95 -1.74 -5.80 -8.85
C GLY A 95 -2.14 -7.16 -8.31
N ASP A 96 -2.56 -7.24 -7.04
CA ASP A 96 -2.96 -8.49 -6.40
C ASP A 96 -4.39 -8.90 -6.79
N GLU A 97 -4.50 -10.11 -7.35
CA GLU A 97 -5.77 -10.71 -7.80
C GLU A 97 -6.80 -10.84 -6.67
N ALA A 98 -6.35 -10.95 -5.41
CA ALA A 98 -7.24 -11.01 -4.25
C ALA A 98 -8.16 -9.78 -4.12
N PHE A 99 -7.76 -8.65 -4.72
CA PHE A 99 -8.48 -7.39 -4.68
C PHE A 99 -9.29 -7.06 -5.93
N ARG A 100 -9.08 -7.77 -7.05
CA ARG A 100 -9.63 -7.38 -8.37
C ARG A 100 -11.15 -7.12 -8.40
N ARG A 101 -11.92 -7.82 -7.55
CA ARG A 101 -13.39 -7.73 -7.50
C ARG A 101 -13.92 -6.99 -6.27
N LEU A 102 -13.03 -6.35 -5.50
CA LEU A 102 -13.44 -5.54 -4.37
C LEU A 102 -13.79 -4.12 -4.82
N PRO A 103 -14.73 -3.45 -4.15
CA PRO A 103 -15.11 -2.09 -4.48
C PRO A 103 -13.93 -1.14 -4.33
N ASP A 104 -13.93 -0.06 -5.12
CA ASP A 104 -12.95 1.01 -5.05
C ASP A 104 -11.49 0.54 -5.27
N VAL A 105 -11.29 -0.53 -6.04
CA VAL A 105 -9.96 -1.04 -6.41
C VAL A 105 -9.59 -0.60 -7.83
N GLU A 106 -8.41 -0.03 -7.97
CA GLU A 106 -7.75 0.19 -9.26
C GLU A 106 -6.76 -0.95 -9.50
N PHE A 107 -7.15 -1.93 -10.31
CA PHE A 107 -6.32 -3.11 -10.57
C PHE A 107 -5.29 -2.84 -11.69
N CYS A 108 -4.00 -3.11 -11.45
CA CYS A 108 -2.93 -2.91 -12.42
C CYS A 108 -1.83 -3.99 -12.33
N ARG A 109 -1.58 -4.74 -13.42
CA ARG A 109 -0.60 -5.82 -13.49
C ARG A 109 0.13 -5.84 -14.82
#